data_AF-A0A941D8Z6-F1
#
_entry.id   AF-A0A941D8Z6-F1
#
_cell.length_a   1.000
_cell.length_b   1.000
_cell.length_c   1.000
_cell.angle_alpha   90.00
_cell.angle_beta   90.00
_cell.angle_gamma   90.00
#
_symmetry.space_group_name_H-M   'P 1'
#
loop_
_entity.id
_entity.type
_entity.pdbx_description
1 polymer ?
#
loop_
_entity_poly.entity_id
_entity_poly.type
_entity_poly.pdbx_seq_one_letter_code
_entity_poly.pdbx_strand_id
1 'polypeptide(L)'
;MTTVGHVEGMAADDADPRLADDLTDLRRALADHPFPTLQDDLIAACLSRGEPSRLACRLSRLSRTRVYTSLDEVCAEIELAATTG
;
A
#
# COMPACT_ATOMS: atom_id res chain seq x y z
N MET A 1 16.54 -16.46 -31.39
CA MET A 1 16.73 -15.06 -30.96
C MET A 1 15.44 -14.59 -30.31
N THR A 2 15.61 -13.87 -29.20
CA THR A 2 14.71 -13.65 -28.07
C THR A 2 13.34 -13.08 -28.44
N THR A 3 12.25 -13.79 -28.12
CA THR A 3 10.93 -13.17 -27.98
C THR A 3 10.90 -12.44 -26.64
N VAL A 4 11.16 -11.13 -26.69
CA VAL A 4 11.10 -10.25 -25.53
C VAL A 4 9.63 -10.16 -25.12
N GLY A 5 9.33 -10.65 -23.92
CA GLY A 5 8.01 -10.55 -23.29
C GLY A 5 7.68 -9.09 -23.05
N HIS A 6 6.83 -8.54 -23.89
CA HIS A 6 6.29 -7.19 -23.75
C HIS A 6 5.18 -7.24 -22.69
N VAL A 7 5.55 -7.02 -21.43
CA VAL A 7 4.60 -6.83 -20.33
C VAL A 7 4.24 -5.34 -20.27
N GLU A 8 3.68 -4.79 -21.35
CA GLU A 8 3.01 -3.49 -21.28
C GLU A 8 1.57 -3.72 -20.86
N GLY A 9 1.32 -3.48 -19.58
CA GLY A 9 0.00 -3.51 -18.97
C GLY A 9 0.06 -2.85 -17.60
N MET A 10 0.71 -1.69 -17.50
CA MET A 10 0.83 -0.95 -16.23
C MET A 10 0.87 0.56 -16.52
N ALA A 11 -0.24 1.09 -17.04
CA ALA A 11 -0.55 2.51 -17.07
C ALA A 11 -2.09 2.59 -16.97
N ALA A 12 -2.62 2.84 -15.78
CA ALA A 12 -2.85 4.18 -15.21
C ALA A 12 -4.24 4.67 -15.61
N ASP A 13 -4.94 5.24 -14.63
CA ASP A 13 -6.22 5.94 -14.76
C ASP A 13 -7.47 5.06 -14.87
N ASP A 14 -7.93 4.56 -13.73
CA ASP A 14 -9.36 4.57 -13.37
C ASP A 14 -9.38 4.47 -11.85
N ALA A 15 -10.10 5.35 -11.16
CA ALA A 15 -10.16 5.38 -9.70
C ALA A 15 -10.36 3.95 -9.17
N ASP A 16 -9.28 3.36 -8.68
CA ASP A 16 -9.19 1.91 -8.51
C ASP A 16 -10.36 1.49 -7.61
N PRO A 17 -11.40 0.82 -8.14
CA PRO A 17 -12.63 0.60 -7.38
C PRO A 17 -12.38 -0.33 -6.18
N ARG A 18 -11.19 -0.95 -6.14
CA ARG A 18 -10.69 -1.76 -5.05
C ARG A 18 -9.88 -0.96 -4.03
N LEU A 19 -9.53 0.30 -4.28
CA LEU A 19 -8.81 1.15 -3.32
C LEU A 19 -9.60 1.31 -2.03
N ALA A 20 -10.91 1.57 -2.12
CA ALA A 20 -11.75 1.68 -0.92
C ALA A 20 -11.81 0.38 -0.12
N ASP A 21 -11.82 -0.77 -0.82
CA ASP A 21 -11.80 -2.10 -0.21
C ASP A 21 -10.42 -2.41 0.42
N ASP A 22 -9.33 -2.15 -0.31
CA ASP A 22 -7.94 -2.25 0.16
C ASP A 22 -7.72 -1.38 1.41
N LEU A 23 -8.22 -0.13 1.43
CA LEU A 23 -8.10 0.75 2.60
C LEU A 23 -8.93 0.27 3.78
N THR A 24 -10.07 -0.36 3.53
CA THR A 24 -10.89 -0.98 4.57
C THR A 24 -10.18 -2.19 5.16
N ASP A 25 -9.59 -3.03 4.32
CA ASP A 25 -8.81 -4.19 4.76
C ASP A 25 -7.55 -3.76 5.52
N LEU A 26 -6.83 -2.75 5.03
CA LEU A 26 -5.69 -2.16 5.71
C LEU A 26 -6.07 -1.58 7.09
N ARG A 27 -7.20 -0.86 7.16
CA ARG A 27 -7.75 -0.34 8.42
C ARG A 27 -8.01 -1.46 9.41
N ARG A 28 -8.56 -2.59 8.96
CA ARG A 28 -8.81 -3.76 9.78
C ARG A 28 -7.51 -4.45 10.20
N ALA A 29 -6.56 -4.61 9.28
CA ALA A 29 -5.28 -5.29 9.52
C ALA A 29 -4.40 -4.52 10.52
N LEU A 30 -4.45 -3.19 10.49
CA LEU A 30 -3.62 -2.31 11.33
C LEU A 30 -4.38 -1.65 12.48
N ALA A 31 -5.64 -2.03 12.75
CA ALA A 31 -6.46 -1.42 13.80
C ALA A 31 -5.79 -1.45 15.18
N ASP A 32 -5.09 -2.55 15.49
CA ASP A 32 -4.35 -2.75 16.75
C ASP A 32 -2.83 -2.53 16.60
N HIS A 33 -2.37 -1.99 15.46
CA HIS A 33 -0.93 -1.77 15.25
C HIS A 33 -0.45 -0.57 16.09
N PRO A 34 0.67 -0.69 16.83
CA PRO A 34 1.19 0.42 17.61
C PRO A 34 1.75 1.52 16.70
N PHE A 35 1.39 2.76 17.00
CA PHE A 35 1.97 3.96 16.39
C PHE A 35 2.80 4.71 17.45
N PRO A 36 3.88 5.44 17.05
CA PRO A 36 4.33 5.72 15.69
C PRO A 36 5.08 4.55 15.01
N THR A 37 5.02 4.47 13.68
CA THR A 37 5.59 3.38 12.87
C THR A 37 6.20 3.88 11.57
N LEU A 38 7.12 3.10 10.99
CA LEU A 38 7.70 3.34 9.66
C LEU A 38 7.01 2.48 8.59
N GLN A 39 7.26 2.79 7.31
CA GLN A 39 6.78 2.00 6.17
C GLN A 39 7.17 0.53 6.31
N ASP A 40 8.43 0.22 6.61
CA ASP A 40 8.91 -1.17 6.68
C ASP A 40 8.20 -1.97 7.78
N ASP A 41 7.91 -1.36 8.93
CA ASP A 41 7.11 -1.98 9.99
C ASP A 41 5.67 -2.26 9.56
N LEU A 42 5.06 -1.35 8.81
CA LEU A 42 3.71 -1.56 8.25
C LEU A 42 3.69 -2.72 7.26
N ILE A 43 4.71 -2.80 6.38
CA ILE A 43 4.87 -3.91 5.44
C ILE A 43 5.09 -5.22 6.21
N ALA A 44 5.97 -5.22 7.20
CA ALA A 44 6.24 -6.39 8.04
C ALA A 44 4.99 -6.85 8.80
N ALA A 45 4.18 -5.93 9.33
CA ALA A 45 2.93 -6.22 10.01
C ALA A 45 1.90 -6.86 9.06
N CYS A 46 1.72 -6.30 7.86
CA CYS A 46 0.86 -6.90 6.83
C CYS A 46 1.33 -8.30 6.44
N LEU A 47 2.63 -8.48 6.16
CA LEU A 47 3.19 -9.78 5.78
C LEU A 47 3.04 -10.81 6.91
N SER A 48 3.25 -10.42 8.17
CA SER A 48 3.13 -11.30 9.34
C SER A 48 1.69 -11.76 9.59
N ARG A 49 0.71 -10.93 9.22
CA ARG A 49 -0.73 -11.25 9.32
C ARG A 49 -1.25 -12.07 8.14
N GLY A 50 -0.43 -12.29 7.10
CA GLY A 50 -0.84 -13.00 5.89
C GLY A 50 -1.73 -12.15 4.97
N GLU A 51 -1.66 -10.83 5.10
CA GLU A 51 -2.42 -9.90 4.28
C GLU A 51 -2.01 -9.98 2.80
N PRO A 52 -2.91 -9.63 1.88
CA PRO A 52 -2.64 -9.74 0.45
C PRO A 52 -1.42 -8.90 0.03
N SER A 53 -0.59 -9.48 -0.85
CA SER A 53 0.64 -8.84 -1.35
C SER A 53 0.40 -7.48 -2.04
N ARG A 54 -0.84 -7.21 -2.44
CA ARG A 54 -1.26 -5.90 -2.98
C ARG A 54 -1.15 -4.78 -1.96
N LEU A 55 -1.53 -5.03 -0.69
CA LEU A 55 -1.37 -4.05 0.39
C LEU A 55 0.09 -3.75 0.66
N ALA A 56 0.93 -4.79 0.73
CA ALA A 56 2.38 -4.62 0.85
C ALA A 56 2.97 -3.81 -0.33
N CYS A 57 2.48 -4.06 -1.55
CA CYS A 57 2.89 -3.30 -2.74
C CYS A 57 2.46 -1.83 -2.67
N ARG A 58 1.23 -1.52 -2.25
CA ARG A 58 0.77 -0.14 -2.04
C ARG A 58 1.60 0.55 -0.94
N LEU A 59 1.79 -0.11 0.20
CA LEU A 59 2.60 0.39 1.29
C LEU A 59 4.02 0.69 0.83
N SER A 60 4.62 -0.14 -0.05
CA SER A 60 5.98 0.07 -0.58
C SER A 60 6.17 1.36 -1.39
N ARG A 61 5.07 1.98 -1.86
CA ARG A 61 5.09 3.28 -2.57
C ARG A 61 5.13 4.48 -1.65
N LEU A 62 4.89 4.29 -0.36
CA LEU A 62 4.97 5.34 0.66
C LEU A 62 6.40 5.83 0.91
N SER A 63 6.54 6.90 1.68
CA SER A 63 7.85 7.45 2.07
C SER A 63 8.52 6.57 3.12
N ARG A 64 9.66 5.95 2.78
CA ARG A 64 10.49 5.14 3.71
C ARG A 64 11.00 5.91 4.92
N THR A 65 11.26 7.20 4.76
CA THR A 65 11.85 8.06 5.80
C THR A 65 10.80 8.75 6.66
N ARG A 66 9.51 8.64 6.31
CA ARG A 66 8.42 9.27 7.05
C ARG A 66 7.99 8.35 8.18
N VAL A 67 7.91 8.93 9.38
CA VAL A 67 7.27 8.29 10.53
C VAL A 67 5.78 8.62 10.46
N TYR A 68 4.96 7.58 10.45
CA TYR A 68 3.51 7.68 10.51
C TYR A 68 3.07 7.61 11.96
N THR A 69 2.25 8.56 12.39
CA THR A 69 1.79 8.68 13.78
C THR A 69 0.39 8.11 13.98
N SER A 70 -0.34 7.87 12.89
CA SER A 70 -1.70 7.35 12.91
C SER A 70 -1.99 6.57 11.65
N LEU A 71 -2.95 5.64 11.76
CA LEU A 71 -3.44 4.86 10.63
C LEU A 71 -4.06 5.75 9.55
N ASP A 72 -4.75 6.83 9.95
CA ASP A 72 -5.37 7.78 9.03
C ASP A 72 -4.33 8.45 8.11
N GLU A 73 -3.15 8.82 8.63
CA GLU A 73 -2.06 9.37 7.83
C GLU A 73 -1.55 8.37 6.79
N VAL A 74 -1.48 7.08 7.14
CA VAL A 74 -1.07 6.02 6.22
C VAL A 74 -2.11 5.88 5.10
N CYS A 75 -3.40 5.84 5.43
CA CYS A 75 -4.48 5.75 4.45
C CYS A 75 -4.48 6.95 3.49
N ALA A 76 -4.42 8.17 4.01
CA ALA A 76 -4.42 9.39 3.20
C ALA A 76 -3.22 9.43 2.22
N GLU A 77 -2.06 8.93 2.64
CA GLU A 77 -0.88 8.88 1.78
C GLU A 77 -0.97 7.78 0.72
N ILE A 78 -1.63 6.65 1.01
CA ILE A 78 -1.94 5.63 0.00
C ILE A 78 -2.93 6.20 -1.03
N GLU A 79 -3.94 6.96 -0.60
CA GLU A 79 -4.89 7.64 -1.48
C GLU A 79 -4.16 8.66 -2.39
N LEU A 80 -3.30 9.50 -1.81
CA LEU A 80 -2.46 10.42 -2.57
C LEU A 80 -1.55 9.69 -3.57
N ALA A 81 -0.87 8.63 -3.14
CA ALA A 81 -0.01 7.83 -4.01
C ALA A 81 -0.79 7.10 -5.12
N ALA A 82 -2.05 6.77 -4.89
CA ALA A 82 -2.94 6.18 -5.90
C ALA A 82 -3.41 7.21 -6.94
N THR A 83 -3.59 8.48 -6.55
CA THR A 83 -3.98 9.57 -7.47
C THR A 83 -2.81 10.18 -8.26
N THR A 84 -1.57 10.01 -7.79
CA THR A 84 -0.38 10.60 -8.42
C THR A 84 0.38 9.62 -9.32
N GLY A 85 -0.03 8.35 -9.37
CA GLY A 85 0.71 7.24 -9.99
C GLY A 85 0.08 6.67 -11.26
#